data_AF-A0A7Y2U7Q1-F1
#
_entry.id   AF-A0A7Y2U7Q1-F1
#
_cell.length_a   1.000
_cell.length_b   1.000
_cell.length_c   1.000
_cell.angle_alpha   90.00
_cell.angle_beta   90.00
_cell.angle_gamma   90.00
#
_symmetry.space_group_name_H-M   'P 1'
#
loop_
_entity.id
_entity.type
_entity.pdbx_description
1 polymer ?
#
loop_
_entity_poly.entity_id
_entity_poly.type
_entity_poly.pdbx_seq_one_letter_code
_entity_poly.pdbx_strand_id
1 'polypeptide(L)'
;MSPNYALVASQLDPEAFGRHYATGSSRFYNGTVIFAEIENTYRHDYFKIDEMLKEVKPSPDGTPKRTKFIATYRVIEHIDLSAFKDLYVVSVEGEVLGLQQAPYERQHGPGFVRTFQEICPFGAVVLSHMTPPEFGEYITDPNQPKGAPKVVFTQIDLNINEFLSQIEANPFHHSPLPNVHPQKLRDQILEIKGNPEKRTKGVSLDSAIDRLSFLRLRGGFWISSGGPGGEMIFYPVPDHDTLEKDHYAFYKSVSG
;
A
#
# COMPACT_ATOMS: atom_id res chain seq x y z
N MET A 1 -11.22 -4.52 -11.61
CA MET A 1 -11.01 -3.11 -12.03
C MET A 1 -9.74 -2.68 -11.33
N SER A 2 -8.75 -2.21 -12.10
CA SER A 2 -7.45 -1.73 -11.60
C SER A 2 -7.67 -0.69 -10.48
N PRO A 3 -6.79 -0.60 -9.46
CA PRO A 3 -7.00 0.26 -8.30
C PRO A 3 -7.42 1.70 -8.69
N ASN A 4 -8.45 2.21 -8.03
CA ASN A 4 -8.92 3.58 -8.22
C ASN A 4 -8.05 4.53 -7.41
N TYR A 5 -6.95 5.01 -8.00
CA TYR A 5 -6.15 6.09 -7.40
C TYR A 5 -6.88 7.42 -7.55
N ALA A 6 -7.56 7.86 -6.49
CA ALA A 6 -8.44 9.02 -6.55
C ALA A 6 -8.31 9.94 -5.34
N LEU A 7 -8.52 11.23 -5.59
CA LEU A 7 -8.84 12.21 -4.55
C LEU A 7 -10.36 12.31 -4.46
N VAL A 8 -10.91 11.98 -3.30
CA VAL A 8 -12.36 11.92 -3.07
C VAL A 8 -12.71 12.79 -1.88
N ALA A 9 -13.74 13.62 -2.03
CA ALA A 9 -14.36 14.32 -0.91
C ALA A 9 -15.54 13.51 -0.35
N SER A 10 -15.71 13.54 0.96
CA SER A 10 -16.79 12.89 1.69
C SER A 10 -17.24 13.73 2.88
N GLN A 11 -18.50 13.60 3.28
CA GLN A 11 -19.01 14.09 4.57
C GLN A 11 -19.01 12.99 5.65
N LEU A 12 -18.58 11.78 5.31
CA LEU A 12 -18.45 10.68 6.27
C LEU A 12 -17.14 10.82 7.05
N ASP A 13 -17.15 10.37 8.30
CA ASP A 13 -15.90 10.09 9.01
C ASP A 13 -15.14 8.92 8.35
N PRO A 14 -13.85 8.72 8.66
CA PRO A 14 -13.04 7.66 8.05
C PRO A 14 -13.62 6.24 8.21
N GLU A 15 -14.23 5.94 9.35
CA GLU A 15 -14.78 4.61 9.64
C GLU A 15 -15.99 4.32 8.75
N ALA A 16 -16.93 5.26 8.66
CA ALA A 16 -18.09 5.17 7.79
C ALA A 16 -17.70 5.23 6.30
N PHE A 17 -16.69 6.01 5.93
CA PHE A 17 -16.16 6.09 4.57
C PHE A 17 -15.56 4.75 4.13
N GLY A 18 -14.69 4.17 4.96
CA GLY A 18 -14.08 2.86 4.70
C GLY A 18 -15.12 1.76 4.54
N ARG A 19 -16.08 1.66 5.47
CA ARG A 19 -17.22 0.74 5.38
C ARG A 19 -18.01 0.91 4.10
N HIS A 20 -18.30 2.15 3.70
CA HIS A 20 -19.05 2.44 2.48
C HIS A 20 -18.35 1.89 1.22
N TYR A 21 -17.02 2.01 1.14
CA TYR A 21 -16.25 1.50 0.01
C TYR A 21 -16.10 -0.03 0.02
N ALA A 22 -15.91 -0.64 1.19
CA ALA A 22 -15.76 -2.08 1.31
C ALA A 22 -17.08 -2.84 1.05
N THR A 23 -18.20 -2.35 1.59
CA THR A 23 -19.49 -3.07 1.58
C THR A 23 -20.47 -2.59 0.50
N GLY A 24 -20.26 -1.40 -0.06
CA GLY A 24 -21.27 -0.68 -0.85
C GLY A 24 -21.30 -0.96 -2.35
N SER A 25 -20.38 -1.75 -2.90
CA SER A 25 -20.34 -2.05 -4.34
C SER A 25 -20.67 -3.52 -4.61
N SER A 26 -21.79 -3.77 -5.28
CA SER A 26 -22.20 -5.09 -5.79
C SER A 26 -21.27 -5.66 -6.89
N ARG A 27 -20.11 -5.01 -7.13
CA ARG A 27 -19.24 -5.28 -8.27
C ARG A 27 -17.96 -6.03 -7.94
N PHE A 28 -17.49 -6.06 -6.69
CA PHE A 28 -16.28 -6.79 -6.30
C PHE A 28 -16.38 -7.29 -4.85
N TYR A 29 -16.24 -8.62 -4.67
CA TYR A 29 -16.25 -9.32 -3.37
C TYR A 29 -14.81 -9.49 -2.82
N ASN A 30 -13.80 -8.93 -3.50
CA ASN A 30 -12.39 -9.06 -3.19
C ASN A 30 -11.63 -7.74 -3.38
N GLY A 31 -10.79 -7.38 -2.41
CA GLY A 31 -9.90 -6.22 -2.47
C GLY A 31 -9.78 -5.48 -1.15
N THR A 32 -8.60 -4.94 -0.88
CA THR A 32 -8.32 -4.15 0.33
C THR A 32 -8.49 -2.67 -0.03
N VAL A 33 -9.30 -1.92 0.74
CA VAL A 33 -9.38 -0.46 0.55
C VAL A 33 -8.31 0.19 1.41
N ILE A 34 -7.44 0.98 0.78
CA ILE A 34 -6.43 1.79 1.47
C ILE A 34 -6.66 3.24 1.09
N PHE A 35 -6.81 4.12 2.07
CA PHE A 35 -6.95 5.55 1.84
C PHE A 35 -6.23 6.34 2.93
N ALA A 36 -5.83 7.57 2.63
CA ALA A 36 -5.31 8.50 3.63
C ALA A 36 -6.20 9.73 3.67
N GLU A 37 -6.40 10.28 4.85
CA GLU A 37 -7.03 11.59 4.99
C GLU A 37 -6.07 12.66 4.48
N ILE A 38 -6.61 13.62 3.73
CA ILE A 38 -5.89 14.80 3.26
C ILE A 38 -6.40 16.01 4.02
N GLU A 39 -5.51 16.90 4.44
CA GLU A 39 -5.86 18.15 5.13
C GLU A 39 -6.92 18.92 4.34
N ASN A 40 -8.02 19.30 5.00
CA ASN A 40 -9.19 19.85 4.31
C ASN A 40 -8.92 21.25 3.72
N THR A 41 -7.92 21.95 4.26
CA THR A 41 -7.44 23.23 3.73
C THR A 41 -6.43 23.08 2.59
N TYR A 42 -5.99 21.86 2.25
CA TYR A 42 -5.03 21.63 1.17
C TYR A 42 -5.57 22.10 -0.18
N ARG A 43 -4.77 22.84 -0.94
CA ARG A 43 -5.08 23.31 -2.28
C ARG A 43 -3.85 23.18 -3.16
N HIS A 44 -4.07 22.82 -4.42
CA HIS A 44 -3.03 22.69 -5.43
C HIS A 44 -3.65 22.92 -6.81
N ASP A 45 -2.97 23.63 -7.71
CA ASP A 45 -3.50 24.09 -9.00
C ASP A 45 -3.98 22.96 -9.91
N TYR A 46 -3.39 21.76 -9.76
CA TYR A 46 -3.83 20.56 -10.46
C TYR A 46 -5.25 20.11 -10.10
N PHE A 47 -5.76 20.47 -8.92
CA PHE A 47 -7.07 20.03 -8.43
C PHE A 47 -8.07 21.17 -8.33
N LYS A 48 -9.28 20.95 -8.85
CA LYS A 48 -10.42 21.86 -8.70
C LYS A 48 -11.13 21.71 -7.34
N ILE A 49 -10.40 21.66 -6.24
CA ILE A 49 -10.94 21.28 -4.91
C ILE A 49 -12.11 22.19 -4.52
N ASP A 50 -11.95 23.52 -4.56
CA ASP A 50 -13.01 24.45 -4.15
C ASP A 50 -14.26 24.41 -5.04
N GLU A 51 -14.10 24.15 -6.33
CA GLU A 51 -15.23 23.97 -7.25
C GLU A 51 -16.02 22.71 -6.86
N MET A 52 -15.32 21.61 -6.63
CA MET A 52 -15.92 20.31 -6.34
C MET A 52 -16.52 20.25 -4.93
N LEU A 53 -15.92 20.91 -3.93
CA LEU A 53 -16.44 20.97 -2.57
C LEU A 53 -17.80 21.69 -2.48
N LYS A 54 -18.12 22.61 -3.39
CA LYS A 54 -19.46 23.24 -3.46
C LYS A 54 -20.59 22.25 -3.75
N GLU A 55 -20.25 21.08 -4.32
CA GLU A 55 -21.19 19.99 -4.60
C GLU A 55 -21.21 18.92 -3.49
N VAL A 56 -20.34 19.03 -2.49
CA VAL A 56 -20.30 18.12 -1.33
C VAL A 56 -21.33 18.59 -0.32
N LYS A 57 -22.60 18.30 -0.61
CA LYS A 57 -23.75 18.68 0.20
C LYS A 57 -24.63 17.46 0.46
N PRO A 58 -25.30 17.40 1.62
CA PRO A 58 -26.26 16.34 1.88
C PRO A 58 -27.35 16.31 0.81
N SER A 59 -27.90 15.13 0.59
CA SER A 59 -29.10 14.94 -0.22
C SER A 59 -30.30 15.69 0.41
N PRO A 60 -31.40 15.92 -0.33
CA PRO A 60 -32.59 16.62 0.21
C PRO A 60 -33.22 15.97 1.45
N ASP A 61 -33.00 14.67 1.64
CA ASP A 61 -33.42 13.88 2.80
C ASP A 61 -32.47 14.00 4.01
N GLY A 62 -31.41 14.80 3.90
CA GLY A 62 -30.38 14.99 4.93
C GLY A 62 -29.28 13.95 4.91
N THR A 63 -29.34 12.94 4.03
CA THR A 63 -28.31 11.89 3.94
C THR A 63 -26.96 12.51 3.53
N PRO A 64 -25.86 12.27 4.26
CA PRO A 64 -24.56 12.85 3.94
C PRO A 64 -24.06 12.41 2.56
N LYS A 65 -23.38 13.31 1.85
CA LYS A 65 -22.69 12.99 0.60
C LYS A 65 -21.54 12.04 0.90
N ARG A 66 -21.72 10.78 0.53
CA ARG A 66 -20.74 9.71 0.82
C ARG A 66 -19.47 9.85 0.00
N THR A 67 -19.57 10.23 -1.28
CA THR A 67 -18.42 10.37 -2.18
C THR A 67 -18.65 11.44 -3.23
N LYS A 68 -17.60 12.19 -3.55
CA LYS A 68 -17.47 13.08 -4.72
C LYS A 68 -16.02 13.05 -5.18
N PHE A 69 -15.78 12.46 -6.35
CA PHE A 69 -14.43 12.42 -6.94
C PHE A 69 -13.99 13.81 -7.36
N ILE A 70 -12.82 14.25 -6.88
CA ILE A 70 -12.17 15.50 -7.29
C ILE A 70 -11.22 15.22 -8.47
N ALA A 71 -10.43 14.15 -8.38
CA ALA A 71 -9.49 13.74 -9.43
C ALA A 71 -9.22 12.23 -9.36
N THR A 72 -8.82 11.63 -10.48
CA THR A 72 -8.55 10.18 -10.61
C THR A 72 -7.24 9.86 -11.35
N TYR A 73 -6.47 10.88 -11.74
CA TYR A 73 -5.22 10.71 -12.49
C TYR A 73 -4.11 11.52 -11.86
N ARG A 74 -2.92 10.92 -11.71
CA ARG A 74 -1.71 11.52 -11.10
C ARG A 74 -1.96 12.20 -9.75
N VAL A 75 -2.94 11.70 -9.00
CA VAL A 75 -3.39 12.32 -7.74
C VAL A 75 -2.22 12.43 -6.78
N ILE A 76 -1.56 11.31 -6.48
CA ILE A 76 -0.51 11.34 -5.47
C ILE A 76 0.67 12.23 -5.87
N GLU A 77 1.01 12.31 -7.15
CA GLU A 77 2.09 13.18 -7.66
C GLU A 77 1.87 14.65 -7.29
N HIS A 78 0.61 15.07 -7.18
CA HIS A 78 0.18 16.45 -6.92
C HIS A 78 -0.33 16.69 -5.49
N ILE A 79 -0.15 15.74 -4.57
CA ILE A 79 -0.41 15.95 -3.13
C ILE A 79 0.94 16.11 -2.42
N ASP A 80 1.10 17.19 -1.67
CA ASP A 80 2.27 17.40 -0.81
C ASP A 80 2.25 16.44 0.38
N LEU A 81 3.41 15.88 0.75
CA LEU A 81 3.48 14.88 1.83
C LEU A 81 2.99 15.44 3.17
N SER A 82 3.19 16.74 3.41
CA SER A 82 2.69 17.45 4.60
C SER A 82 1.16 17.54 4.69
N ALA A 83 0.44 17.31 3.59
CA ALA A 83 -1.03 17.34 3.57
C ALA A 83 -1.64 15.99 3.98
N PHE A 84 -0.85 14.91 4.02
CA PHE A 84 -1.32 13.62 4.48
C PHE A 84 -1.51 13.62 6.00
N LYS A 85 -2.62 13.03 6.45
CA LYS A 85 -2.93 12.79 7.86
C LYS A 85 -2.80 11.29 8.15
N ASP A 86 -3.78 10.69 8.82
CA ASP A 86 -3.80 9.26 9.12
C ASP A 86 -4.12 8.43 7.86
N LEU A 87 -3.58 7.21 7.80
CA LEU A 87 -3.84 6.23 6.76
C LEU A 87 -4.76 5.15 7.30
N TYR A 88 -5.69 4.68 6.48
CA TYR A 88 -6.70 3.72 6.86
C TYR A 88 -6.64 2.52 5.94
N VAL A 89 -6.71 1.33 6.54
CA VAL A 89 -6.81 0.05 5.84
C VAL A 89 -8.14 -0.58 6.20
N VAL A 90 -8.87 -1.04 5.19
CA VAL A 90 -10.21 -1.59 5.36
C VAL A 90 -10.24 -3.04 4.90
N SER A 91 -10.73 -3.93 5.76
CA SER A 91 -10.96 -5.34 5.40
C SER A 91 -12.14 -5.49 4.44
N VAL A 92 -12.26 -6.65 3.81
CA VAL A 92 -13.38 -6.95 2.89
C VAL A 92 -14.74 -6.93 3.61
N GLU A 93 -14.77 -7.22 4.90
CA GLU A 93 -15.94 -7.12 5.78
C GLU A 93 -16.27 -5.67 6.20
N GLY A 94 -15.41 -4.70 5.89
CA GLY A 94 -15.60 -3.29 6.22
C GLY A 94 -15.06 -2.88 7.58
N GLU A 95 -14.24 -3.70 8.24
CA GLU A 95 -13.53 -3.26 9.45
C GLU A 95 -12.40 -2.30 9.08
N VAL A 96 -12.28 -1.18 9.79
CA VAL A 96 -11.34 -0.10 9.47
C VAL A 96 -10.25 -0.02 10.53
N LEU A 97 -9.00 -0.13 10.10
CA LEU A 97 -7.81 0.10 10.92
C LEU A 97 -7.19 1.46 10.56
N GLY A 98 -7.13 2.38 11.52
CA GLY A 98 -6.41 3.64 11.39
C GLY A 98 -4.95 3.51 11.80
N LEU A 99 -4.05 4.07 10.99
CA LEU A 99 -2.60 4.08 11.17
C LEU A 99 -2.13 5.54 11.22
N GLN A 100 -1.47 5.90 12.30
CA GLN A 100 -0.90 7.24 12.49
C GLN A 100 0.52 7.30 11.96
N GLN A 101 0.97 8.48 11.53
CA GLN A 101 2.36 8.66 11.09
C GLN A 101 3.33 8.45 12.26
N ALA A 102 4.47 7.83 11.98
CA ALA A 102 5.57 7.69 12.94
C ALA A 102 6.94 7.83 12.26
N PRO A 103 7.99 8.24 12.99
CA PRO A 103 9.35 8.16 12.49
C PRO A 103 9.74 6.72 12.12
N TYR A 104 10.51 6.55 11.04
CA TYR A 104 11.07 5.25 10.67
C TYR A 104 12.50 5.09 11.22
N GLU A 105 12.64 4.34 12.31
CA GLU A 105 13.92 4.23 13.05
C GLU A 105 14.56 2.84 12.96
N ARG A 106 13.97 1.92 12.18
CA ARG A 106 14.45 0.53 12.13
C ARG A 106 15.82 0.44 11.47
N GLN A 107 16.77 -0.13 12.21
CA GLN A 107 18.08 -0.49 11.68
C GLN A 107 18.01 -1.83 10.92
N HIS A 108 18.76 -1.92 9.82
CA HIS A 108 18.79 -3.08 8.96
C HIS A 108 20.20 -3.65 8.86
N GLY A 109 20.32 -4.96 8.99
CA GLY A 109 21.55 -5.67 8.64
C GLY A 109 21.74 -5.77 7.13
N PRO A 110 22.97 -6.03 6.67
CA PRO A 110 23.27 -6.29 5.26
C PRO A 110 22.75 -7.68 4.81
N GLY A 111 22.63 -7.88 3.50
CA GLY A 111 22.40 -9.20 2.89
C GLY A 111 20.95 -9.71 2.93
N PHE A 112 20.00 -8.91 3.38
CA PHE A 112 18.57 -9.26 3.38
C PHE A 112 17.91 -8.88 2.06
N VAL A 113 17.29 -9.86 1.41
CA VAL A 113 16.35 -9.61 0.31
C VAL A 113 14.96 -9.35 0.90
N ARG A 114 14.38 -8.19 0.59
CA ARG A 114 13.04 -7.77 0.97
C ARG A 114 12.09 -7.93 -0.21
N THR A 115 10.81 -8.12 0.09
CA THR A 115 9.72 -8.16 -0.90
C THR A 115 8.88 -6.90 -0.72
N PHE A 116 8.97 -5.97 -1.66
CA PHE A 116 8.16 -4.77 -1.69
C PHE A 116 6.92 -4.98 -2.57
N GLN A 117 5.80 -4.42 -2.13
CA GLN A 117 4.60 -4.25 -2.92
C GLN A 117 4.42 -2.75 -3.19
N GLU A 118 4.55 -2.35 -4.45
CA GLU A 118 4.21 -1.01 -4.89
C GLU A 118 2.68 -0.88 -4.94
N ILE A 119 2.13 0.22 -4.43
CA ILE A 119 0.67 0.40 -4.29
C ILE A 119 0.13 1.50 -5.20
N CYS A 120 0.85 2.61 -5.37
CA CYS A 120 0.42 3.70 -6.24
C CYS A 120 1.65 4.52 -6.66
N PRO A 121 1.84 4.90 -7.94
CA PRO A 121 0.95 4.65 -9.07
C PRO A 121 1.10 3.25 -9.68
N PHE A 122 2.10 2.49 -9.26
CA PHE A 122 2.38 1.14 -9.75
C PHE A 122 1.66 0.08 -8.91
N GLY A 123 1.81 -1.19 -9.31
CA GLY A 123 1.24 -2.34 -8.60
C GLY A 123 2.19 -3.52 -8.49
N ALA A 124 3.48 -3.33 -8.79
CA ALA A 124 4.42 -4.44 -8.91
C ALA A 124 4.84 -5.03 -7.55
N VAL A 125 5.17 -6.31 -7.57
CA VAL A 125 5.91 -6.97 -6.49
C VAL A 125 7.39 -7.01 -6.88
N VAL A 126 8.27 -6.53 -6.01
CA VAL A 126 9.70 -6.36 -6.28
C VAL A 126 10.53 -6.97 -5.16
N LEU A 127 11.54 -7.76 -5.53
CA LEU A 127 12.61 -8.17 -4.61
C LEU A 127 13.73 -7.13 -4.65
N SER A 128 14.28 -6.77 -3.49
CA SER A 128 15.41 -5.83 -3.39
C SER A 128 16.25 -6.04 -2.14
N HIS A 129 17.54 -5.72 -2.22
CA HIS A 129 18.45 -5.64 -1.06
C HIS A 129 18.30 -4.33 -0.27
N MET A 130 17.64 -3.33 -0.85
CA MET A 130 17.46 -2.01 -0.27
C MET A 130 16.53 -2.07 0.96
N THR A 131 16.82 -1.24 1.95
CA THR A 131 15.91 -0.89 3.04
C THR A 131 14.71 -0.08 2.51
N PRO A 132 13.61 0.07 3.26
CA PRO A 132 12.49 0.88 2.80
C PRO A 132 12.85 2.33 2.44
N PRO A 133 13.66 3.08 3.23
CA PRO A 133 14.12 4.40 2.82
C PRO A 133 14.88 4.40 1.49
N GLU A 134 15.88 3.51 1.34
CA GLU A 134 16.67 3.38 0.11
C GLU A 134 15.81 2.99 -1.10
N PHE A 135 14.82 2.11 -0.92
CA PHE A 135 13.88 1.75 -1.98
C PHE A 135 13.00 2.95 -2.38
N GLY A 136 12.53 3.72 -1.40
CA GLY A 136 11.76 4.96 -1.62
C GLY A 136 12.54 6.00 -2.41
N GLU A 137 13.78 6.27 -2.02
CA GLU A 137 14.69 7.15 -2.76
C GLU A 137 14.95 6.63 -4.18
N TYR A 138 15.21 5.33 -4.32
CA TYR A 138 15.45 4.72 -5.63
C TYR A 138 14.22 4.86 -6.53
N ILE A 139 13.04 4.42 -6.10
CA ILE A 139 11.87 4.38 -6.98
C ILE A 139 11.28 5.76 -7.31
N THR A 140 11.68 6.79 -6.55
CA THR A 140 11.29 8.18 -6.78
C THR A 140 12.38 9.06 -7.39
N ASP A 141 13.56 8.52 -7.65
CA ASP A 141 14.65 9.22 -8.33
C ASP A 141 14.23 9.53 -9.79
N PRO A 142 14.27 10.81 -10.22
CA PRO A 142 13.85 11.21 -11.57
C PRO A 142 14.72 10.61 -12.69
N ASN A 143 15.91 10.10 -12.36
CA ASN A 143 16.76 9.39 -13.32
C ASN A 143 16.38 7.91 -13.46
N GLN A 144 15.49 7.38 -12.61
CA GLN A 144 15.02 6.01 -12.77
C GLN A 144 13.93 5.94 -13.84
N PRO A 145 14.17 5.20 -14.94
CA PRO A 145 13.22 5.13 -16.05
C PRO A 145 11.92 4.40 -15.69
N LYS A 146 11.92 3.64 -14.59
CA LYS A 146 10.77 2.88 -14.07
C LYS A 146 10.29 3.42 -12.73
N GLY A 147 10.58 4.69 -12.43
CA GLY A 147 10.15 5.37 -11.21
C GLY A 147 8.98 6.33 -11.44
N ALA A 148 8.51 6.94 -10.36
CA ALA A 148 7.54 8.03 -10.38
C ALA A 148 7.88 9.07 -9.30
N PRO A 149 7.52 10.35 -9.46
CA PRO A 149 7.91 11.40 -8.50
C PRO A 149 7.45 11.16 -7.06
N LYS A 150 6.35 10.41 -6.90
CA LYS A 150 5.79 9.95 -5.62
C LYS A 150 5.31 8.53 -5.73
N VAL A 151 5.61 7.70 -4.74
CA VAL A 151 5.24 6.28 -4.71
C VAL A 151 4.76 5.88 -3.31
N VAL A 152 3.61 5.20 -3.25
CA VAL A 152 3.15 4.45 -2.08
C VAL A 152 3.61 3.01 -2.22
N PHE A 153 4.18 2.45 -1.15
CA PHE A 153 4.55 1.04 -1.12
C PHE A 153 4.47 0.46 0.30
N THR A 154 4.45 -0.86 0.38
CA THR A 154 4.55 -1.63 1.62
C THR A 154 5.54 -2.78 1.45
N GLN A 155 5.77 -3.55 2.51
CA GLN A 155 6.61 -4.73 2.49
C GLN A 155 5.77 -5.96 2.84
N ILE A 156 5.96 -7.04 2.08
CA ILE A 156 5.36 -8.35 2.33
C ILE A 156 6.35 -9.18 3.17
N ASP A 157 5.86 -9.82 4.22
CA ASP A 157 6.61 -10.83 4.95
C ASP A 157 6.67 -12.13 4.15
N LEU A 158 7.87 -12.40 3.65
CA LEU A 158 8.23 -13.59 2.91
C LEU A 158 9.47 -14.21 3.54
N ASN A 159 9.30 -15.37 4.16
CA ASN A 159 10.42 -16.17 4.62
C ASN A 159 11.07 -16.88 3.42
N ILE A 160 12.05 -16.20 2.82
CA ILE A 160 12.74 -16.68 1.61
C ILE A 160 13.42 -18.02 1.84
N ASN A 161 14.08 -18.23 2.98
CA ASN A 161 14.82 -19.46 3.22
C ASN A 161 13.87 -20.65 3.40
N GLU A 162 12.79 -20.44 4.16
CA GLU A 162 11.74 -21.47 4.32
C GLU A 162 11.09 -21.84 3.00
N PHE A 163 10.70 -20.85 2.18
CA PHE A 163 10.13 -21.11 0.86
C PHE A 163 11.08 -21.91 -0.04
N LEU A 164 12.37 -21.54 -0.07
CA LEU A 164 13.38 -22.26 -0.86
C LEU A 164 13.55 -23.71 -0.39
N SER A 165 13.58 -23.96 0.93
CA SER A 165 13.64 -25.33 1.47
C SER A 165 12.38 -26.13 1.15
N GLN A 166 11.19 -25.53 1.23
CA GLN A 166 9.92 -26.19 0.94
C GLN A 166 9.78 -26.58 -0.53
N ILE A 167 10.15 -25.69 -1.46
CA ILE A 167 10.06 -25.99 -2.91
C ILE A 167 11.15 -26.97 -3.37
N GLU A 168 12.30 -26.99 -2.70
CA GLU A 168 13.35 -27.99 -2.94
C GLU A 168 12.89 -29.38 -2.49
N ALA A 169 12.27 -29.48 -1.32
CA ALA A 169 11.74 -30.74 -0.79
C ALA A 169 10.50 -31.23 -1.57
N ASN A 170 9.67 -30.32 -2.07
CA ASN A 170 8.47 -30.63 -2.84
C ASN A 170 8.30 -29.66 -4.02
N PRO A 171 8.57 -30.09 -5.27
CA PRO A 171 8.39 -29.26 -6.46
C PRO A 171 6.94 -28.77 -6.69
N PHE A 172 5.94 -29.37 -6.05
CA PHE A 172 4.55 -28.94 -6.14
C PHE A 172 4.14 -27.94 -5.04
N HIS A 173 5.09 -27.51 -4.19
CA HIS A 173 4.82 -26.50 -3.17
C HIS A 173 4.32 -25.19 -3.80
N HIS A 174 3.31 -24.58 -3.18
CA HIS A 174 2.66 -23.39 -3.71
C HIS A 174 3.52 -22.14 -3.53
N SER A 175 3.30 -21.14 -4.39
CA SER A 175 3.93 -19.85 -4.20
C SER A 175 3.33 -19.14 -2.98
N PRO A 176 4.17 -18.56 -2.09
CA PRO A 176 3.72 -17.71 -1.01
C PRO A 176 3.22 -16.33 -1.47
N LEU A 177 3.36 -16.03 -2.77
CA LEU A 177 2.84 -14.84 -3.44
C LEU A 177 1.74 -15.23 -4.43
N PRO A 178 0.59 -14.54 -4.43
CA PRO A 178 -0.53 -14.83 -5.32
C PRO A 178 -0.14 -14.59 -6.78
N ASN A 179 -0.69 -15.39 -7.69
CA ASN A 179 -0.46 -15.31 -9.15
C ASN A 179 1.02 -15.41 -9.62
N VAL A 180 1.94 -15.79 -8.73
CA VAL A 180 3.33 -16.04 -9.08
C VAL A 180 3.55 -17.54 -9.13
N HIS A 181 4.13 -18.04 -10.22
CA HIS A 181 4.48 -19.46 -10.32
C HIS A 181 5.64 -19.78 -9.35
N PRO A 182 5.55 -20.83 -8.51
CA PRO A 182 6.53 -21.09 -7.45
C PRO A 182 7.96 -21.28 -7.99
N GLN A 183 8.15 -22.03 -9.08
CA GLN A 183 9.48 -22.19 -9.70
C GLN A 183 10.05 -20.87 -10.22
N LYS A 184 9.20 -20.01 -10.79
CA LYS A 184 9.63 -18.69 -11.27
C LYS A 184 10.06 -17.81 -10.10
N LEU A 185 9.31 -17.82 -8.99
CA LEU A 185 9.68 -17.11 -7.78
C LEU A 185 11.02 -17.60 -7.22
N ARG A 186 11.21 -18.92 -7.14
CA ARG A 186 12.48 -19.53 -6.74
C ARG A 186 13.64 -19.01 -7.58
N ASP A 187 13.52 -19.08 -8.91
CA ASP A 187 14.60 -18.66 -9.81
C ASP A 187 14.88 -17.15 -9.69
N GLN A 188 13.84 -16.32 -9.55
CA GLN A 188 13.98 -14.87 -9.31
C GLN A 188 14.67 -14.56 -7.97
N ILE A 189 14.37 -15.32 -6.91
CA ILE A 189 15.02 -15.22 -5.60
C ILE A 189 16.50 -15.61 -5.70
N LEU A 190 16.81 -16.75 -6.34
CA LEU A 190 18.19 -17.20 -6.51
C LEU A 190 19.02 -16.20 -7.34
N GLU A 191 18.42 -15.61 -8.37
CA GLU A 191 19.04 -14.58 -9.19
C GLU A 191 19.42 -13.32 -8.39
N ILE A 192 18.49 -12.77 -7.59
CA ILE A 192 18.80 -11.56 -6.81
C ILE A 192 19.75 -11.85 -5.64
N LYS A 193 19.65 -13.02 -5.01
CA LYS A 193 20.61 -13.45 -3.97
C LYS A 193 22.01 -13.63 -4.54
N GLY A 194 22.13 -14.16 -5.76
CA GLY A 194 23.41 -14.38 -6.45
C GLY A 194 24.03 -13.13 -7.08
N ASN A 195 23.33 -11.99 -7.09
CA ASN A 195 23.80 -10.75 -7.70
C ASN A 195 23.58 -9.55 -6.77
N PRO A 196 24.51 -9.29 -5.81
CA PRO A 196 24.39 -8.19 -4.86
C PRO A 196 24.32 -6.79 -5.50
N GLU A 197 24.93 -6.61 -6.68
CA GLU A 197 24.91 -5.35 -7.44
C GLU A 197 23.52 -5.06 -8.05
N LYS A 198 22.68 -6.09 -8.17
CA LYS A 198 21.33 -5.94 -8.70
C LYS A 198 20.42 -5.32 -7.65
N ARG A 199 20.08 -4.04 -7.85
CA ARG A 199 19.20 -3.27 -6.95
C ARG A 199 17.81 -3.89 -6.79
N THR A 200 17.18 -4.33 -7.89
CA THR A 200 15.80 -4.84 -7.87
C THR A 200 15.58 -6.00 -8.85
N LYS A 201 14.59 -6.85 -8.53
CA LYS A 201 14.04 -7.87 -9.41
C LYS A 201 12.51 -7.84 -9.35
N GLY A 202 11.87 -7.48 -10.45
CA GLY A 202 10.42 -7.57 -10.58
C GLY A 202 9.95 -9.03 -10.55
N VAL A 203 9.02 -9.33 -9.65
CA VAL A 203 8.38 -10.64 -9.46
C VAL A 203 7.09 -10.70 -10.27
N SER A 204 6.22 -9.73 -10.05
CA SER A 204 4.89 -9.58 -10.65
C SER A 204 4.62 -8.12 -10.99
N LEU A 205 3.82 -7.87 -12.02
CA LEU A 205 3.24 -6.54 -12.29
C LEU A 205 1.80 -6.41 -11.75
N ASP A 206 1.24 -7.52 -11.27
CA ASP A 206 -0.06 -7.59 -10.61
C ASP A 206 0.12 -7.43 -9.09
N SER A 207 -0.78 -6.66 -8.48
CA SER A 207 -0.72 -6.36 -7.05
C SER A 207 -1.12 -7.57 -6.22
N ALA A 208 -0.26 -7.94 -5.26
CA ALA A 208 -0.53 -9.01 -4.32
C ALA A 208 -1.39 -8.55 -3.13
N ILE A 209 -1.51 -7.24 -2.87
CA ILE A 209 -2.14 -6.70 -1.66
C ILE A 209 -3.65 -6.99 -1.58
N ASP A 210 -4.31 -7.15 -2.73
CA ASP A 210 -5.74 -7.48 -2.81
C ASP A 210 -6.04 -8.95 -2.49
N ARG A 211 -5.00 -9.78 -2.38
CA ARG A 211 -5.13 -11.25 -2.26
C ARG A 211 -4.31 -11.83 -1.12
N LEU A 212 -3.47 -11.02 -0.48
CA LEU A 212 -2.72 -11.39 0.70
C LEU A 212 -3.49 -10.93 1.93
N SER A 213 -3.54 -11.77 2.96
CA SER A 213 -3.98 -11.33 4.28
C SER A 213 -3.12 -10.13 4.72
N PHE A 214 -3.75 -9.14 5.34
CA PHE A 214 -3.07 -7.99 5.95
C PHE A 214 -1.97 -8.42 6.93
N LEU A 215 -2.15 -9.57 7.59
CA LEU A 215 -1.18 -10.15 8.53
C LEU A 215 0.14 -10.59 7.88
N ARG A 216 0.18 -10.65 6.53
CA ARG A 216 1.39 -10.89 5.75
C ARG A 216 2.14 -9.60 5.41
N LEU A 217 1.66 -8.43 5.83
CA LEU A 217 2.41 -7.19 5.71
C LEU A 217 3.42 -7.06 6.84
N ARG A 218 4.53 -6.37 6.54
CA ARG A 218 5.63 -6.17 7.49
C ARG A 218 6.02 -4.71 7.56
N GLY A 219 6.20 -4.22 8.78
CA GLY A 219 6.72 -2.88 9.03
C GLY A 219 5.65 -1.80 8.89
N GLY A 220 5.15 -1.54 7.69
CA GLY A 220 4.13 -0.53 7.47
C GLY A 220 3.92 -0.10 6.03
N PHE A 221 3.37 1.10 5.84
CA PHE A 221 3.21 1.75 4.55
C PHE A 221 4.13 2.97 4.48
N TRP A 222 4.74 3.19 3.32
CA TRP A 222 5.57 4.34 3.04
C TRP A 222 4.98 5.13 1.88
N ILE A 223 5.08 6.45 1.97
CA ILE A 223 4.91 7.34 0.81
C ILE A 223 6.20 8.14 0.68
N SER A 224 6.91 7.95 -0.42
CA SER A 224 8.18 8.63 -0.71
C SER A 224 8.02 9.62 -1.85
N SER A 225 8.84 10.68 -1.85
CA SER A 225 8.91 11.67 -2.92
C SER A 225 10.31 12.20 -3.12
N GLY A 226 10.68 12.50 -4.37
CA GLY A 226 11.81 13.39 -4.66
C GLY A 226 13.18 12.72 -4.76
N GLY A 227 13.27 11.39 -4.72
CA GLY A 227 14.53 10.67 -4.89
C GLY A 227 15.47 10.79 -3.68
N PRO A 228 16.80 10.69 -3.88
CA PRO A 228 17.78 10.80 -2.81
C PRO A 228 17.68 12.12 -2.05
N GLY A 229 17.60 12.05 -0.72
CA GLY A 229 17.40 13.23 0.14
C GLY A 229 15.98 13.84 0.05
N GLY A 230 15.05 13.13 -0.58
CA GLY A 230 13.65 13.50 -0.66
C GLY A 230 12.88 13.27 0.64
N GLU A 231 11.57 13.42 0.56
CA GLU A 231 10.66 13.28 1.70
C GLU A 231 10.08 11.87 1.78
N MET A 232 9.79 11.43 2.99
CA MET A 232 9.13 10.16 3.23
C MET A 232 8.26 10.23 4.48
N ILE A 233 7.03 9.74 4.37
CA ILE A 233 6.16 9.47 5.51
C ILE A 233 6.01 7.96 5.71
N PHE A 234 5.83 7.55 6.97
CA PHE A 234 5.72 6.15 7.36
C PHE A 234 4.53 5.94 8.29
N TYR A 235 3.74 4.91 7.97
CA TYR A 235 2.59 4.45 8.74
C TYR A 235 2.88 3.03 9.25
N PRO A 236 3.30 2.86 10.51
CA PRO A 236 3.59 1.55 11.07
C PRO A 236 2.33 0.68 11.09
N VAL A 237 2.50 -0.59 10.72
CA VAL A 237 1.48 -1.63 10.93
C VAL A 237 1.70 -2.21 12.33
N PRO A 238 0.67 -2.28 13.20
CA PRO A 238 0.79 -2.89 14.51
C PRO A 238 1.15 -4.37 14.41
N ASP A 239 1.83 -4.90 15.43
CA ASP A 239 2.12 -6.33 15.50
C ASP A 239 0.85 -7.16 15.77
N HIS A 240 0.96 -8.48 15.64
CA HIS A 240 -0.17 -9.39 15.78
C HIS A 240 -0.82 -9.30 17.17
N ASP A 241 -0.01 -9.23 18.23
CA ASP A 241 -0.50 -9.14 19.61
C ASP A 241 -1.30 -7.83 19.83
N THR A 242 -0.80 -6.71 19.28
CA THR A 242 -1.48 -5.41 19.34
C THR A 242 -2.76 -5.42 18.51
N LEU A 243 -2.74 -6.01 17.30
CA LEU A 243 -3.94 -6.15 16.47
C LEU A 243 -5.01 -6.99 17.19
N GLU A 244 -4.63 -8.13 17.77
CA GLU A 244 -5.57 -9.01 18.47
C GLU A 244 -6.16 -8.33 19.71
N LYS A 245 -5.33 -7.62 20.48
CA LYS A 245 -5.75 -7.01 21.74
C LYS A 245 -6.53 -5.71 21.55
N ASP A 246 -6.02 -4.80 20.73
CA ASP A 246 -6.50 -3.42 20.64
C ASP A 246 -7.37 -3.17 19.40
N HIS A 247 -7.30 -4.05 18.39
CA HIS A 247 -8.05 -3.96 17.12
C HIS A 247 -8.76 -5.28 16.76
N TYR A 248 -9.30 -5.98 17.76
CA TYR A 248 -9.82 -7.35 17.62
C TYR A 248 -10.79 -7.56 16.46
N ALA A 249 -11.72 -6.63 16.22
CA ALA A 249 -12.69 -6.74 15.12
C ALA A 249 -11.98 -6.81 13.75
N PHE A 250 -11.01 -5.91 13.52
CA PHE A 250 -10.17 -5.89 12.34
C PHE A 250 -9.26 -7.12 12.28
N TYR A 251 -8.61 -7.49 13.38
CA TYR A 251 -7.75 -8.68 13.43
C TYR A 251 -8.53 -9.94 13.01
N LYS A 252 -9.71 -10.15 13.58
CA LYS A 252 -10.58 -11.27 13.25
C LYS A 252 -10.99 -11.27 11.76
N SER A 253 -11.24 -10.09 11.18
CA SER A 253 -11.67 -9.98 9.79
C SER A 253 -10.55 -10.30 8.79
N VAL A 254 -9.28 -10.15 9.18
CA VAL A 254 -8.11 -10.44 8.31
C VAL A 254 -7.39 -11.76 8.64
N SER A 255 -7.82 -12.47 9.68
CA SER A 255 -7.24 -13.75 10.13
C SER A 255 -7.81 -14.98 9.42
N GLY A 256 -8.91 -14.82 8.67
CA GLY A 256 -9.64 -15.89 7.98
C GLY A 256 -9.03 -16.36 6.67
#